data_AF-A0A2V8EG38-F1
#
_entry.id   AF-A0A2V8EG38-F1
#
_cell.length_a   1.000
_cell.length_b   1.000
_cell.length_c   1.000
_cell.angle_alpha   90.00
_cell.angle_beta   90.00
_cell.angle_gamma   90.00
#
_symmetry.space_group_name_H-M   'P 1'
#
loop_
_entity.id
_entity.type
_entity.pdbx_description
1 polymer ?
#
loop_
_entity_poly.entity_id
_entity_poly.type
_entity_poly.pdbx_seq_one_letter_code
_entity_poly.pdbx_strand_id
1 'polypeptide(L)'
;MTRFGSLPTGGNTPQVRIAGLLGRLIHVSSTGAIVQVGSALTSDRVWRLSINLESEPLEVSVRVVRSEPVPIRLANATWRHQEYALMLAFMDLPIRVKPALERLCSAGSGKNAERTSTHGHPIGALPAYPGPG
;
A
#
# COMPACT_ATOMS: atom_id res chain seq x y z
N MET A 1 6.65 18.14 -7.37
CA MET A 1 7.03 17.48 -6.10
C MET A 1 5.97 16.44 -5.78
N THR A 2 6.19 15.18 -6.16
CA THR A 2 5.23 14.10 -5.89
C THR A 2 5.39 13.66 -4.43
N ARG A 3 4.39 13.92 -3.59
CA ARG A 3 4.35 13.44 -2.20
C ARG A 3 4.18 11.92 -2.23
N PHE A 4 5.17 11.20 -1.72
CA PHE A 4 5.05 9.78 -1.43
C PHE A 4 4.25 9.64 -0.12
N GLY A 5 3.01 9.17 -0.23
CA GLY A 5 2.20 8.82 0.94
C GLY A 5 2.75 7.54 1.57
N SER A 6 3.20 7.62 2.81
CA SER A 6 3.53 6.44 3.62
C SER A 6 2.24 5.70 3.97
N LEU A 7 2.14 4.41 3.64
CA LEU A 7 1.05 3.57 4.13
C LEU A 7 1.13 3.43 5.66
N PRO A 8 -0.02 3.39 6.36
CA PRO A 8 -0.05 3.15 7.80
C PRO A 8 0.47 1.74 8.10
N THR A 9 1.41 1.66 9.04
CA THR A 9 2.10 0.44 9.51
C THR A 9 1.18 -0.59 10.21
N GLY A 10 -0.14 -0.37 10.21
CA GLY A 10 -1.15 -1.20 10.88
C GLY A 10 -2.20 -1.82 9.95
N GLY A 11 -2.11 -1.62 8.63
CA GLY A 11 -2.93 -2.32 7.64
C GLY A 11 -2.24 -3.58 7.12
N ASN A 12 -3.01 -4.61 6.75
CA ASN A 12 -2.52 -5.87 6.21
C ASN A 12 -1.81 -5.62 4.86
N THR A 13 -0.52 -5.27 4.89
CA THR A 13 0.25 -4.99 3.66
C THR A 13 0.50 -6.30 2.93
N PRO A 14 0.18 -6.40 1.62
CA PRO A 14 0.36 -7.63 0.87
C PRO A 14 1.81 -8.12 0.95
N GLN A 15 1.97 -9.40 1.29
CA GLN A 15 3.29 -10.03 1.28
C GLN A 15 3.73 -10.23 -0.18
N VAL A 16 5.00 -10.00 -0.44
CA VAL A 16 5.59 -10.20 -1.77
C VAL A 16 6.75 -11.17 -1.74
N ARG A 17 6.98 -11.85 -2.86
CA ARG A 17 8.16 -12.67 -3.13
C ARG A 17 8.83 -12.20 -4.41
N ILE A 18 10.13 -11.93 -4.34
CA ILE A 18 10.97 -11.57 -5.49
C ILE A 18 12.36 -12.18 -5.34
N ALA A 19 12.85 -12.89 -6.35
CA ALA A 19 14.17 -13.54 -6.32
C ALA A 19 14.39 -14.47 -5.09
N GLY A 20 13.32 -15.10 -4.59
CA GLY A 20 13.37 -15.91 -3.36
C GLY A 20 13.36 -15.10 -2.05
N LEU A 21 13.42 -13.77 -2.12
CA LEU A 21 13.29 -12.88 -0.97
C LEU A 21 11.83 -12.67 -0.61
N LEU A 22 11.52 -12.81 0.67
CA LEU A 22 10.27 -12.39 1.26
C LEU A 22 10.32 -10.90 1.58
N GLY A 23 9.23 -10.19 1.28
CA GLY A 23 9.09 -8.78 1.55
C GLY A 23 7.65 -8.35 1.73
N ARG A 24 7.46 -7.03 1.82
CA ARG A 24 6.16 -6.38 1.91
C ARG A 24 5.99 -5.35 0.80
N LEU A 25 4.77 -5.26 0.26
CA LEU A 25 4.40 -4.22 -0.68
C LEU A 25 4.18 -2.90 0.08
N ILE A 26 5.01 -1.90 -0.22
CA ILE A 26 4.93 -0.56 0.40
C ILE A 26 4.07 0.38 -0.44
N HIS A 27 4.14 0.24 -1.76
CA HIS A 27 3.38 1.08 -2.68
C HIS A 27 3.21 0.36 -4.01
N VAL A 28 2.12 0.64 -4.71
CA VAL A 28 1.84 0.11 -6.04
C VAL A 28 1.16 1.18 -6.89
N SER A 29 1.54 1.24 -8.16
CA SER A 29 0.95 2.10 -9.18
C SER A 29 0.66 1.29 -10.44
N SER A 30 0.12 1.95 -11.48
CA SER A 30 -0.07 1.34 -12.80
C SER A 30 1.24 1.00 -13.52
N THR A 31 2.36 1.62 -13.14
CA THR A 31 3.66 1.49 -13.83
C THR A 31 4.71 0.75 -13.01
N GLY A 32 4.51 0.60 -11.70
CA GLY A 32 5.51 0.00 -10.84
C GLY A 32 5.07 -0.20 -9.41
N ALA A 33 6.02 -0.63 -8.58
CA ALA A 33 5.81 -0.88 -7.17
C ALA A 33 7.06 -0.54 -6.35
N ILE A 34 6.85 -0.24 -5.08
CA ILE A 34 7.92 -0.16 -4.08
C ILE A 34 7.71 -1.31 -3.12
N VAL A 35 8.75 -2.13 -2.97
CA VAL A 35 8.73 -3.28 -2.05
C VAL A 35 9.88 -3.15 -1.05
N GLN A 36 9.66 -3.65 0.16
CA GLN A 36 10.68 -3.68 1.19
C GLN A 36 11.07 -5.13 1.47
N VAL A 37 12.37 -5.42 1.35
CA VAL A 37 12.96 -6.76 1.49
C VAL A 37 14.20 -6.72 2.38
N GLY A 38 14.65 -7.88 2.86
CA GLY A 38 15.84 -7.99 3.70
C GLY A 38 17.19 -7.92 2.96
N SER A 39 17.20 -7.80 1.63
CA SER A 39 18.44 -7.79 0.85
C SER A 39 18.30 -6.98 -0.44
N ALA A 40 19.37 -6.31 -0.86
CA ALA A 40 19.40 -5.59 -2.12
C ALA A 40 19.30 -6.54 -3.31
N LEU A 41 18.63 -6.08 -4.39
CA LEU A 41 18.64 -6.75 -5.68
C LEU A 41 19.34 -5.89 -6.74
N THR A 42 19.91 -6.56 -7.74
CA THR A 42 20.60 -5.92 -8.87
C THR A 42 19.59 -5.43 -9.92
N SER A 43 19.85 -4.25 -10.50
CA SER A 43 18.99 -3.59 -11.52
C SER A 43 19.12 -4.11 -12.95
N ASP A 44 20.09 -4.99 -13.20
CA ASP A 44 20.42 -5.47 -14.54
C ASP A 44 19.56 -6.64 -15.03
N ARG A 45 18.63 -7.12 -14.19
CA ARG A 45 17.82 -8.31 -14.49
C ARG A 45 16.33 -8.05 -14.37
N VAL A 46 15.56 -8.79 -15.18
CA VAL A 46 14.12 -8.93 -15.02
C VAL A 46 13.86 -10.02 -13.99
N TRP A 47 12.98 -9.72 -13.05
CA TRP A 47 12.59 -10.59 -11.95
C TRP A 47 11.10 -10.91 -12.04
N ARG A 48 10.69 -12.06 -11.50
CA ARG A 48 9.28 -12.33 -11.22
C ARG A 48 8.96 -11.87 -9.80
N LEU A 49 7.95 -11.01 -9.70
CA LEU A 49 7.36 -10.57 -8.44
C LEU A 49 6.04 -11.32 -8.26
N SER A 50 5.90 -12.05 -7.16
CA SER A 50 4.63 -12.63 -6.72
C SER A 50 4.08 -11.79 -5.58
N ILE A 51 2.86 -11.29 -5.72
CA ILE A 51 2.13 -10.55 -4.68
C ILE A 51 1.05 -11.48 -4.14
N ASN A 52 1.17 -11.87 -2.87
CA ASN A 52 0.18 -12.73 -2.22
C ASN A 52 -1.05 -11.88 -1.86
N LEU A 53 -2.15 -12.12 -2.57
CA LEU A 53 -3.47 -11.56 -2.25
C LEU A 53 -4.31 -12.67 -1.61
N GLU A 54 -5.31 -12.29 -0.80
CA GLU A 54 -6.17 -13.25 -0.09
C GLU A 54 -6.91 -14.20 -1.04
N SER A 55 -7.22 -13.76 -2.26
CA SER A 55 -7.96 -14.55 -3.25
C SER A 55 -7.04 -15.35 -4.19
N GLU A 56 -5.99 -14.73 -4.72
CA GLU A 56 -5.09 -15.34 -5.70
C GLU A 56 -3.73 -14.62 -5.74
N PRO A 57 -2.60 -15.34 -5.76
CA PRO A 57 -1.30 -14.71 -5.93
C PRO A 57 -1.16 -14.10 -7.32
N LEU A 58 -0.67 -12.86 -7.38
CA LEU A 58 -0.47 -12.11 -8.61
C LEU A 58 1.00 -12.17 -9.02
N GLU A 59 1.30 -12.75 -10.18
CA GLU A 59 2.66 -12.79 -10.72
C GLU A 59 2.86 -11.74 -11.83
N VAL A 60 3.89 -10.91 -11.68
CA VAL A 60 4.27 -9.87 -12.66
C VAL A 60 5.77 -9.84 -12.92
N SER A 61 6.13 -9.55 -14.18
CA SER A 61 7.52 -9.35 -14.57
C SER A 61 7.94 -7.92 -14.28
N VAL A 62 9.01 -7.76 -13.50
CA VAL A 62 9.48 -6.47 -13.01
C VAL A 62 10.96 -6.29 -13.26
N ARG A 63 11.39 -5.03 -13.40
CA ARG A 63 12.80 -4.66 -13.36
C ARG A 63 13.07 -3.80 -12.15
N VAL A 64 14.16 -4.09 -11.44
CA VAL A 64 14.62 -3.23 -10.36
C VAL A 64 15.22 -1.98 -10.98
N VAL A 65 14.60 -0.83 -10.73
CA VAL A 65 15.11 0.48 -11.14
C VAL A 65 16.17 0.96 -10.15
N ARG A 66 15.90 0.75 -8.85
CA ARG A 66 16.76 1.21 -7.76
C ARG A 66 16.59 0.35 -6.52
N SER A 67 17.68 0.19 -5.78
CA SER A 67 17.71 -0.46 -4.46
C SER A 67 18.31 0.52 -3.45
N GLU A 68 17.55 0.91 -2.45
CA GLU A 68 17.98 1.86 -1.41
C GLU A 68 17.92 1.22 -0.03
N PRO A 69 18.97 1.34 0.79
CA PRO A 69 18.91 0.87 2.17
C PRO A 69 17.97 1.73 3.01
N VAL A 70 17.14 1.09 3.81
CA VAL A 70 16.22 1.71 4.76
C VAL A 70 16.67 1.36 6.18
N PRO A 71 16.96 2.37 7.03
CA PRO A 71 17.35 2.11 8.40
C PRO A 71 16.13 1.61 9.19
N ILE A 72 16.24 0.40 9.77
CA ILE A 72 15.25 -0.07 10.74
C ILE A 72 15.67 0.45 12.11
N ARG A 73 14.82 1.27 12.72
CA ARG A 73 14.96 1.63 14.14
C ARG A 73 14.20 0.63 14.98
N LEU A 74 14.83 -0.49 15.30
CA LEU A 74 14.35 -1.35 16.38
C LEU A 74 14.85 -0.77 17.68
N ALA A 75 13.94 -0.25 18.50
CA ALA A 75 14.23 0.02 19.89
C ALA A 75 14.68 -1.30 20.50
N ASN A 76 15.95 -1.38 20.91
CA ASN A 76 16.54 -2.49 21.69
C ASN A 76 17.21 -3.63 20.89
N ALA A 77 17.46 -3.51 19.58
CA ALA A 77 18.22 -4.53 18.85
C ALA A 77 19.71 -4.16 18.69
N THR A 78 20.61 -5.03 19.17
CA THR A 78 22.06 -4.98 18.91
C THR A 78 22.45 -5.37 17.48
N TRP A 79 21.50 -5.89 16.69
CA TRP A 79 21.69 -6.23 15.29
C TRP A 79 21.24 -5.08 14.38
N ARG A 80 22.15 -4.65 13.50
CA ARG A 80 21.83 -3.74 12.38
C ARG A 80 21.01 -4.50 11.34
N HIS A 81 19.70 -4.67 11.58
CA HIS A 81 18.81 -5.11 10.51
C HIS A 81 18.72 -3.99 9.48
N GLN A 82 19.27 -4.23 8.30
CA GLN A 82 19.19 -3.34 7.16
C GLN A 82 18.17 -3.91 6.18
N GLU A 83 17.06 -3.20 6.02
CA GLU A 83 16.10 -3.48 4.96
C GLU A 83 16.44 -2.66 3.73
N TYR A 84 15.91 -3.06 2.58
CA TYR A 84 16.08 -2.36 1.32
C TYR A 84 14.72 -2.07 0.71
N ALA A 85 14.51 -0.82 0.31
CA ALA A 85 13.43 -0.41 -0.56
C ALA A 85 13.86 -0.64 -2.01
N LEU A 86 13.14 -1.51 -2.71
CA LEU A 86 13.34 -1.74 -4.13
C LEU A 86 12.26 -1.00 -4.90
N MET A 87 12.69 -0.09 -5.78
CA MET A 87 11.82 0.54 -6.77
C MET A 87 11.76 -0.36 -8.00
N LEU A 88 10.57 -0.84 -8.31
CA LEU A 88 10.31 -1.80 -9.38
C LEU A 88 9.48 -1.15 -10.49
N ALA A 89 9.86 -1.39 -11.74
CA ALA A 89 9.07 -1.04 -12.93
C ALA A 89 8.46 -2.31 -13.53
N PHE A 90 7.19 -2.24 -13.91
CA PHE A 90 6.50 -3.36 -14.57
C PHE A 90 6.90 -3.43 -16.05
N MET A 91 7.28 -4.62 -16.53
CA MET A 91 7.81 -4.79 -17.89
C MET A 91 6.80 -5.36 -18.88
N ASP A 92 5.93 -6.25 -18.40
CA ASP A 92 4.83 -6.78 -19.19
C ASP A 92 3.71 -7.14 -18.23
N LEU A 93 2.58 -6.42 -18.31
CA LEU A 93 1.41 -6.65 -17.47
C LEU A 93 0.39 -7.46 -18.28
N PRO A 94 0.21 -8.75 -17.97
CA PRO A 94 -0.79 -9.55 -18.65
C PRO A 94 -2.18 -8.93 -18.47
N ILE A 95 -3.04 -9.01 -19.50
CA ILE A 95 -4.39 -8.45 -19.46
C ILE A 95 -5.19 -8.98 -18.25
N ARG A 96 -4.94 -10.23 -17.84
CA ARG A 96 -5.58 -10.86 -16.68
C ARG A 96 -5.17 -10.24 -15.34
N VAL A 97 -3.97 -9.65 -15.26
CA VAL A 97 -3.39 -9.06 -14.05
C VAL A 97 -3.88 -7.64 -13.83
N LYS A 98 -4.14 -6.88 -14.91
CA LYS A 98 -4.60 -5.49 -14.86
C LYS A 98 -5.75 -5.22 -13.88
N PRO A 99 -6.87 -5.96 -13.88
CA PRO A 99 -7.97 -5.68 -12.94
C PRO A 99 -7.59 -5.93 -11.47
N ALA A 100 -6.73 -6.92 -11.19
CA ALA A 100 -6.23 -7.16 -9.84
C ALA A 100 -5.28 -6.03 -9.40
N LEU A 101 -4.42 -5.56 -10.29
CA LEU A 101 -3.52 -4.44 -10.04
C LEU A 101 -4.27 -3.12 -9.83
N GLU A 102 -5.32 -2.85 -10.61
CA GLU A 102 -6.18 -1.67 -10.43
C GLU A 102 -6.91 -1.67 -9.08
N ARG A 103 -7.36 -2.84 -8.61
CA ARG A 103 -7.93 -3.01 -7.28
C ARG A 103 -6.90 -2.71 -6.19
N LEU A 104 -5.66 -3.17 -6.35
CA LEU A 104 -4.56 -2.89 -5.42
C LEU A 104 -4.22 -1.39 -5.39
N CYS A 105 -4.13 -0.74 -6.55
CA CYS A 105 -3.91 0.70 -6.65
C CYS A 105 -5.04 1.49 -5.97
N SER A 106 -6.29 1.08 -6.17
CA SER A 106 -7.47 1.73 -5.57
C SER A 106 -7.54 1.51 -4.05
N ALA A 107 -7.18 0.31 -3.58
CA ALA A 107 -7.17 -0.04 -2.15
C ALA A 107 -6.08 0.72 -1.37
N GLY A 108 -4.91 0.97 -1.98
CA GLY A 108 -3.86 1.79 -1.38
C GLY A 108 -4.18 3.29 -1.33
N SER A 109 -5.10 3.77 -2.18
CA SER A 109 -5.45 5.19 -2.31
C SER A 109 -6.62 5.64 -1.41
N GLY A 110 -7.31 4.74 -0.71
CA GLY A 110 -8.48 5.10 0.07
C GLY A 110 -8.55 4.34 1.38
N LYS A 111 -8.32 5.05 2.50
CA LYS A 111 -9.37 5.43 3.47
C LYS A 111 -8.91 6.62 4.33
N ASN A 112 -9.24 7.83 3.89
CA ASN A 112 -9.73 8.86 4.81
C ASN A 112 -11.02 9.46 4.23
N ALA A 113 -12.02 8.59 4.09
CA ALA A 113 -13.41 9.01 4.17
C ALA A 113 -13.86 8.71 5.61
N GLU A 114 -13.17 9.32 6.57
CA GLU A 114 -13.66 9.37 7.94
C GLU A 114 -14.92 10.24 7.94
N ARG A 115 -16.05 9.55 8.13
CA ARG A 115 -17.26 10.03 8.77
C ARG A 115 -17.20 11.47 9.28
N THR A 116 -17.92 12.36 8.62
CA THR A 116 -18.76 13.35 9.31
C THR A 116 -20.21 13.12 8.92
N SER A 117 -20.70 11.90 9.18
CA SER A 117 -22.12 11.68 9.47
C SER A 117 -22.28 11.66 10.99
N THR A 118 -22.22 12.84 11.61
CA THR A 118 -22.69 13.03 12.98
C THR A 118 -23.37 14.39 13.07
N HIS A 119 -24.66 14.34 13.44
CA HIS A 119 -25.47 15.45 13.91
C HIS A 119 -25.96 16.48 12.87
N GLY A 120 -26.89 16.04 12.02
CA GLY A 120 -28.08 16.87 11.81
C GLY A 120 -28.87 16.94 13.12
N HIS A 121 -28.61 17.95 13.94
CA HIS A 121 -29.58 18.39 14.93
C HIS A 121 -30.78 18.92 14.15
N PRO A 122 -32.00 18.34 14.23
CA PRO A 122 -33.17 19.13 13.98
C PRO A 122 -33.20 20.20 15.07
N ILE A 123 -33.01 21.46 14.71
CA ILE A 123 -33.41 22.55 15.60
C ILE A 123 -34.89 22.31 15.86
N GLY A 124 -35.18 22.01 17.13
CA GLY A 124 -36.50 21.69 17.60
C GLY A 124 -37.50 22.72 17.09
N ALA A 125 -38.51 22.23 16.38
CA ALA A 125 -39.77 22.93 16.31
C ALA A 125 -40.23 23.14 17.77
N LEU A 126 -40.28 24.40 18.17
CA LEU A 126 -40.92 24.83 19.42
C LEU A 126 -42.34 24.24 19.45
N PRO A 127 -42.76 23.56 20.52
CA PRO A 127 -44.16 23.21 20.68
C PRO A 127 -44.98 24.50 20.79
N ALA A 128 -45.97 24.63 19.91
CA ALA A 128 -47.01 25.65 20.04
C ALA A 128 -47.73 25.44 21.38
N TYR A 129 -47.64 26.43 22.27
CA TYR A 129 -48.44 26.49 23.49
C TYR A 129 -49.90 26.83 23.12
N PRO A 130 -50.90 26.03 23.54
CA PRO A 130 -52.30 26.40 23.46
C PRO A 130 -52.75 27.16 24.72
N GLY A 131 -53.20 28.42 24.55
CA GLY A 131 -54.10 29.18 25.46
C GLY A 131 -53.58 29.49 26.89
N PRO A 132 -54.30 30.28 27.72
CA PRO A 132 -55.71 30.71 27.61
C PRO A 132 -55.94 32.24 27.74
N GLY A 133 -57.10 32.72 27.30
CA GLY A 133 -57.65 34.04 27.67
C GLY A 133 -57.97 34.94 26.48
#